data_AF-A0A1V5YZB6-F1
#
_entry.id   AF-A0A1V5YZB6-F1
#
_cell.length_a   1.000
_cell.length_b   1.000
_cell.length_c   1.000
_cell.angle_alpha   90.00
_cell.angle_beta   90.00
_cell.angle_gamma   90.00
#
_symmetry.space_group_name_H-M   'P 1'
#
loop_
_entity.id
_entity.type
_entity.pdbx_description
1 polymer ?
#
loop_
_entity_poly.entity_id
_entity_poly.type
_entity_poly.pdbx_seq_one_letter_code
_entity_poly.pdbx_strand_id
1 'polypeptide(L)'
;MPLLNQKLLITVSISSLCIFFAVCAFAQMEPTARSLHPYWQMVDEVAEQIDKRPPRPLGINKGLENPGLEYTFESFRHLRTIDLLRSAREGVEVARMESSLGKDPLEIEQQVLNNVTIALEYLPLLIKDQRDIWEILTIIQNQKEDPVFRKFLMEEVFGSAKPESLLSLTLPELLFSLERPKTKGVTGEVSAVAAGVIKDADKMFHETMLRLASHPNEMPDIQASAIKLYYTFLDTQYLKIFDALTEVTEARKNGASVDILSVKNGEIPLSRESRDALRRLTKHVEALAAGISGHVSEESVRDDTVKESAEAVFSQMQEKYVGMDEAKLALLKEGLVPETDNFPTAPPMEGLPDLIKDSLIPPEGKPLSPELFMTN
;
A
#
# COMPACT_ATOMS: atom_id res chain seq x y z
N MET A 1 83.81 -15.18 -7.37
CA MET A 1 82.58 -14.50 -7.81
C MET A 1 81.40 -14.91 -6.89
N PRO A 2 81.11 -14.18 -5.80
CA PRO A 2 79.93 -14.45 -4.97
C PRO A 2 78.98 -13.24 -4.81
N LEU A 3 79.10 -12.20 -5.65
CA LEU A 3 78.35 -10.95 -5.50
C LEU A 3 77.08 -10.84 -6.36
N LEU A 4 76.86 -11.75 -7.31
CA LEU A 4 75.70 -11.67 -8.21
C LEU A 4 74.44 -12.33 -7.63
N ASN A 5 74.57 -13.33 -6.75
CA ASN A 5 73.42 -14.05 -6.17
C ASN A 5 72.74 -13.31 -5.01
N GLN A 6 73.44 -12.41 -4.30
CA GLN A 6 72.82 -11.66 -3.20
C GLN A 6 71.91 -10.54 -3.71
N LYS A 7 72.25 -9.86 -4.81
CA LYS A 7 71.40 -8.81 -5.37
C LYS A 7 70.09 -9.35 -5.93
N LEU A 8 70.11 -10.54 -6.54
CA LEU A 8 68.91 -11.20 -7.08
C LEU A 8 67.97 -11.68 -5.96
N LEU A 9 68.51 -12.23 -4.85
CA LEU A 9 67.69 -12.64 -3.71
C LEU A 9 67.00 -11.44 -3.02
N ILE A 10 67.70 -10.31 -2.89
CA ILE A 10 67.17 -9.11 -2.24
C ILE A 10 66.11 -8.42 -3.13
N THR A 11 66.30 -8.39 -4.45
CA THR A 11 65.28 -7.81 -5.36
C THR A 11 64.02 -8.67 -5.44
N VAL A 12 64.14 -9.99 -5.48
CA VAL A 12 62.96 -10.88 -5.45
C VAL A 12 62.23 -10.78 -4.11
N SER A 13 62.95 -10.63 -3.00
CA SER A 13 62.34 -10.49 -1.67
C SER A 13 61.61 -9.15 -1.49
N ILE A 14 62.11 -8.04 -2.05
CA ILE A 14 61.45 -6.74 -1.98
C ILE A 14 60.26 -6.68 -2.96
N SER A 15 60.38 -7.23 -4.16
CA SER A 15 59.25 -7.30 -5.10
C SER A 15 58.13 -8.21 -4.60
N SER A 16 58.44 -9.36 -3.98
CA SER A 16 57.42 -10.19 -3.31
C SER A 16 56.81 -9.51 -2.09
N LEU A 17 57.57 -8.72 -1.33
CA LEU A 17 57.05 -7.97 -0.18
C LEU A 17 56.16 -6.80 -0.63
N CYS A 18 56.50 -6.09 -1.72
CA CYS A 18 55.67 -5.05 -2.31
C CYS A 18 54.41 -5.60 -2.98
N ILE A 19 54.46 -6.80 -3.58
CA ILE A 19 53.25 -7.48 -4.08
C ILE A 19 52.40 -7.97 -2.90
N PHE A 20 52.98 -8.45 -1.81
CA PHE A 20 52.21 -8.79 -0.60
C PHE A 20 51.56 -7.56 0.04
N PHE A 21 52.27 -6.43 0.13
CA PHE A 21 51.68 -5.17 0.63
C PHE A 21 50.66 -4.56 -0.34
N ALA A 22 50.82 -4.71 -1.66
CA ALA A 22 49.80 -4.32 -2.61
C ALA A 22 48.57 -5.25 -2.53
N VAL A 23 48.74 -6.55 -2.42
CA VAL A 23 47.63 -7.51 -2.24
C VAL A 23 46.96 -7.33 -0.86
N CYS A 24 47.68 -6.97 0.19
CA CYS A 24 47.10 -6.64 1.49
C CYS A 24 46.46 -5.24 1.53
N ALA A 25 46.96 -4.25 0.79
CA ALA A 25 46.32 -2.93 0.67
C ALA A 25 45.09 -2.96 -0.25
N PHE A 26 45.07 -3.83 -1.27
CA PHE A 26 43.87 -4.11 -2.06
C PHE A 26 42.90 -5.08 -1.36
N ALA A 27 43.35 -5.82 -0.34
CA ALA A 27 42.49 -6.59 0.55
C ALA A 27 41.92 -5.76 1.73
N GLN A 28 42.33 -4.49 1.89
CA GLN A 28 41.74 -3.55 2.85
C GLN A 28 40.64 -2.67 2.26
N MET A 29 40.32 -2.80 0.98
CA MET A 29 38.93 -2.66 0.58
C MET A 29 38.31 -4.01 0.81
N GLU A 30 37.82 -4.24 2.04
CA GLU A 30 36.73 -5.19 2.19
C GLU A 30 35.73 -4.86 1.07
N PRO A 31 35.32 -5.83 0.23
CA PRO A 31 34.06 -5.64 -0.46
C PRO A 31 33.10 -5.40 0.70
N THR A 32 32.59 -4.16 0.83
CA THR A 32 31.57 -3.81 1.83
C THR A 32 30.66 -5.01 1.87
N ALA A 33 30.70 -5.75 2.98
CA ALA A 33 30.04 -7.06 3.07
C ALA A 33 28.71 -6.88 2.39
N ARG A 34 28.47 -7.57 1.25
CA ARG A 34 27.24 -7.35 0.45
C ARG A 34 26.13 -7.44 1.46
N SER A 35 25.59 -6.29 1.85
CA SER A 35 24.75 -6.30 3.02
C SER A 35 23.54 -7.09 2.62
N LEU A 36 23.00 -7.89 3.54
CA LEU A 36 21.82 -8.67 3.24
C LEU A 36 20.65 -7.74 2.82
N HIS A 37 20.73 -6.46 3.22
CA HIS A 37 19.71 -5.44 3.08
C HIS A 37 20.30 -4.09 2.59
N PRO A 38 20.76 -4.00 1.33
CA PRO A 38 21.48 -2.84 0.82
C PRO A 38 20.59 -1.60 0.64
N TYR A 39 19.30 -1.78 0.34
CA TYR A 39 18.37 -0.67 0.16
C TYR A 39 17.90 -0.13 1.51
N TRP A 40 17.67 -1.00 2.49
CA TRP A 40 17.35 -0.56 3.86
C TRP A 40 18.50 0.25 4.47
N GLN A 41 19.72 -0.28 4.46
CA GLN A 41 20.87 0.42 5.05
C GLN A 41 21.11 1.80 4.44
N MET A 42 21.04 1.90 3.11
CA MET A 42 21.20 3.19 2.44
C MET A 42 20.13 4.20 2.87
N VAL A 43 18.86 3.79 2.98
CA VAL A 43 17.78 4.70 3.38
C VAL A 43 17.87 5.07 4.87
N ASP A 44 18.17 4.10 5.73
CA ASP A 44 18.34 4.30 7.17
C ASP A 44 19.52 5.24 7.46
N GLU A 45 20.66 5.07 6.79
CA GLU A 45 21.81 5.98 6.89
C GLU A 45 21.46 7.40 6.45
N VAL A 46 20.71 7.55 5.35
CA VAL A 46 20.27 8.86 4.88
C VAL A 46 19.31 9.51 5.89
N ALA A 47 18.37 8.74 6.44
CA ALA A 47 17.44 9.23 7.46
C ALA A 47 18.17 9.66 8.74
N GLU A 48 19.11 8.85 9.24
CA GLU A 48 19.90 9.18 10.42
C GLU A 48 20.76 10.45 10.19
N GLN A 49 21.31 10.62 8.99
CA GLN A 49 22.03 11.84 8.62
C GLN A 49 21.10 13.06 8.60
N ILE A 50 19.85 12.91 8.17
CA ILE A 50 18.86 13.99 8.15
C ILE A 50 18.54 14.44 9.58
N ASP A 51 18.27 13.49 10.49
CA ASP A 51 17.93 13.78 11.89
C ASP A 51 19.08 14.44 12.65
N LYS A 52 20.32 14.10 12.31
CA LYS A 52 21.53 14.69 12.90
C LYS A 52 21.87 16.08 12.36
N ARG A 53 21.19 16.58 11.30
CA ARG A 53 21.47 17.91 10.75
C ARG A 53 21.02 19.02 11.71
N PRO A 54 21.85 20.05 11.95
CA PRO A 54 21.45 21.17 12.81
C PRO A 54 20.24 21.93 12.23
N PRO A 55 19.34 22.47 13.07
CA PRO A 55 18.14 23.17 12.63
C PRO A 55 18.51 24.36 11.75
N ARG A 56 17.74 24.54 10.66
CA ARG A 56 18.00 25.59 9.69
C ARG A 56 17.87 26.96 10.36
N PRO A 57 18.85 27.87 10.22
CA PRO A 57 18.66 29.24 10.64
C PRO A 57 17.55 29.88 9.79
N LEU A 58 16.52 30.41 10.45
CA LEU A 58 15.44 31.16 9.80
C LEU A 58 16.00 32.48 9.26
N GLY A 59 16.49 32.48 8.03
CA GLY A 59 17.11 33.63 7.41
C GLY A 59 16.10 34.60 6.79
N ILE A 60 15.53 35.51 7.59
CA ILE A 60 14.98 36.76 7.05
C ILE A 60 16.20 37.65 6.76
N ASN A 61 16.52 37.83 5.47
CA ASN A 61 17.61 38.67 4.95
C ASN A 61 19.04 38.09 5.05
N LYS A 62 19.35 37.09 4.22
CA LYS A 62 20.65 36.95 3.53
C LYS A 62 20.40 36.24 2.21
N GLY A 63 19.98 37.02 1.21
CA GLY A 63 19.75 36.51 -0.13
C GLY A 63 21.01 35.88 -0.71
N LEU A 64 20.85 34.72 -1.35
CA LEU A 64 21.71 34.22 -2.43
C LEU A 64 23.11 33.67 -2.07
N GLU A 65 23.39 33.30 -0.82
CA GLU A 65 24.64 32.59 -0.48
C GLU A 65 24.37 31.27 0.23
N ASN A 66 23.86 30.28 -0.50
CA ASN A 66 24.20 28.88 -0.23
C ASN A 66 23.91 28.01 -1.47
N PRO A 67 24.83 27.97 -2.45
CA PRO A 67 24.71 27.15 -3.66
C PRO A 67 24.82 25.62 -3.44
N GLY A 68 24.67 25.13 -2.22
CA GLY A 68 24.91 23.72 -1.87
C GLY A 68 24.02 23.18 -0.75
N LEU A 69 22.88 23.82 -0.47
CA LEU A 69 21.91 23.28 0.49
C LEU A 69 21.05 22.22 -0.20
N GLU A 70 21.52 20.98 -0.21
CA GLU A 70 20.74 19.82 -0.66
C GLU A 70 19.57 19.59 0.30
N TYR A 71 18.34 19.73 -0.22
CA TYR A 71 17.15 19.34 0.53
C TYR A 71 17.19 17.83 0.82
N THR A 72 16.59 17.40 1.93
CA THR A 72 16.60 16.00 2.38
C THR A 72 16.12 15.02 1.31
N PHE A 73 15.15 15.44 0.49
CA PHE A 73 14.63 14.64 -0.64
C PHE A 73 15.60 14.53 -1.83
N GLU A 74 16.57 15.45 -2.00
CA GLU A 74 17.55 15.36 -3.10
C GLU A 74 18.45 14.13 -2.94
N SER A 75 18.68 13.69 -1.69
CA SER A 75 19.34 12.42 -1.39
C SER A 75 18.61 11.21 -1.96
N PHE A 76 17.29 11.28 -2.14
CA PHE A 76 16.45 10.19 -2.65
C PHE A 76 16.16 10.29 -4.16
N ARG A 77 16.55 11.39 -4.82
CA ARG A 77 16.18 11.69 -6.21
C ARG A 77 16.68 10.68 -7.25
N HIS A 78 17.76 9.97 -6.94
CA HIS A 78 18.34 8.94 -7.80
C HIS A 78 17.62 7.59 -7.68
N LEU A 79 16.73 7.43 -6.71
CA LEU A 79 15.96 6.21 -6.46
C LEU A 79 14.64 6.22 -7.25
N ARG A 80 14.09 5.02 -7.44
CA ARG A 80 12.74 4.82 -7.96
C ARG A 80 11.81 4.32 -6.86
N THR A 81 10.50 4.40 -7.10
CA THR A 81 9.44 3.84 -6.24
C THR A 81 9.77 2.42 -5.79
N ILE A 82 10.11 1.54 -6.73
CA ILE A 82 10.45 0.14 -6.43
C ILE A 82 11.64 -0.01 -5.48
N ASP A 83 12.60 0.90 -5.53
CA ASP A 83 13.80 0.85 -4.69
C ASP A 83 13.45 1.20 -3.23
N LEU A 84 12.54 2.16 -3.01
CA LEU A 84 11.99 2.45 -1.67
C LEU A 84 11.07 1.34 -1.15
N LEU A 85 10.23 0.76 -2.01
CA LEU A 85 9.39 -0.39 -1.64
C LEU A 85 10.23 -1.62 -1.28
N ARG A 86 11.39 -1.83 -1.93
CA ARG A 86 12.37 -2.85 -1.54
C ARG A 86 13.03 -2.51 -0.21
N SER A 87 13.44 -1.26 -0.01
CA SER A 87 13.97 -0.78 1.26
C SER A 87 13.03 -1.06 2.42
N ALA A 88 11.72 -0.81 2.25
CA ALA A 88 10.71 -1.12 3.26
C ALA A 88 10.62 -2.62 3.58
N ARG A 89 10.62 -3.50 2.56
CA ARG A 89 10.66 -4.96 2.77
C ARG A 89 11.90 -5.41 3.52
N GLU A 90 13.06 -4.88 3.14
CA GLU A 90 14.32 -5.19 3.81
C GLU A 90 14.31 -4.70 5.27
N GLY A 91 13.78 -3.52 5.54
CA GLY A 91 13.60 -2.99 6.89
C GLY A 91 12.66 -3.86 7.75
N VAL A 92 11.60 -4.40 7.14
CA VAL A 92 10.72 -5.40 7.78
C VAL A 92 11.51 -6.67 8.11
N GLU A 93 12.27 -7.22 7.16
CA GLU A 93 13.08 -8.43 7.38
C GLU A 93 14.09 -8.22 8.51
N VAL A 94 14.75 -7.06 8.56
CA VAL A 94 15.66 -6.70 9.66
C VAL A 94 14.95 -6.74 11.01
N ALA A 95 13.80 -6.09 11.15
CA ALA A 95 13.04 -6.09 12.39
C ALA A 95 12.55 -7.51 12.78
N ARG A 96 12.09 -8.30 11.79
CA ARG A 96 11.63 -9.68 12.03
C ARG A 96 12.77 -10.63 12.37
N MET A 97 13.99 -10.41 11.88
CA MET A 97 15.16 -11.18 12.33
C MET A 97 15.47 -10.95 13.81
N GLU A 98 15.23 -9.75 14.35
CA GLU A 98 15.38 -9.50 15.78
C GLU A 98 14.36 -10.26 16.63
N SER A 99 13.24 -10.71 16.06
CA SER A 99 12.30 -11.63 16.72
C SER A 99 12.96 -12.96 17.09
N SER A 100 13.87 -13.45 16.25
CA SER A 100 14.63 -14.67 16.53
C SER A 100 15.57 -14.54 17.72
N LEU A 101 15.83 -13.31 18.19
CA LEU A 101 16.63 -12.99 19.36
C LEU A 101 15.80 -12.90 20.66
N GLY A 102 14.50 -13.19 20.59
CA GLY A 102 13.60 -13.25 21.76
C GLY A 102 13.04 -11.91 22.21
N LYS A 103 13.02 -10.89 21.33
CA LYS A 103 12.32 -9.62 21.59
C LYS A 103 10.80 -9.81 21.66
N ASP A 104 10.12 -8.91 22.36
CA ASP A 104 8.67 -8.95 22.50
C ASP A 104 7.97 -8.71 21.14
N PRO A 105 6.89 -9.45 20.80
CA PRO A 105 6.15 -9.29 19.54
C PRO A 105 5.70 -7.85 19.25
N LEU A 106 5.26 -7.10 20.27
CA LEU A 106 4.77 -5.73 20.08
C LEU A 106 5.93 -4.77 19.77
N GLU A 107 7.08 -4.97 20.41
CA GLU A 107 8.29 -4.20 20.10
C GLU A 107 8.74 -4.42 18.65
N ILE A 108 8.61 -5.65 18.15
CA ILE A 108 8.95 -5.99 16.76
C ILE A 108 7.97 -5.34 15.79
N GLU A 109 6.66 -5.39 16.06
CA GLU A 109 5.67 -4.71 15.23
C GLU A 109 5.91 -3.21 15.17
N GLN A 110 6.22 -2.58 16.30
CA GLN A 110 6.57 -1.16 16.34
C GLN A 110 7.85 -0.87 15.54
N GLN A 111 8.86 -1.75 15.63
CA GLN A 111 10.09 -1.60 14.84
C GLN A 111 9.82 -1.74 13.33
N VAL A 112 8.97 -2.70 12.93
CA VAL A 112 8.54 -2.84 11.53
C VAL A 112 7.86 -1.57 11.05
N LEU A 113 6.91 -1.04 11.84
CA LEU A 113 6.20 0.19 11.51
C LEU A 113 7.16 1.37 11.34
N ASN A 114 8.11 1.54 12.27
CA ASN A 114 9.12 2.59 12.21
C ASN A 114 9.97 2.47 10.95
N ASN A 115 10.44 1.27 10.63
CA ASN A 115 11.28 1.02 9.46
C ASN A 115 10.53 1.32 8.15
N VAL A 116 9.29 0.84 8.04
CA VAL A 116 8.44 1.11 6.86
C VAL A 116 8.17 2.61 6.70
N THR A 117 7.89 3.31 7.81
CA THR A 117 7.65 4.76 7.80
C THR A 117 8.87 5.50 7.26
N ILE A 118 10.06 5.20 7.80
CA ILE A 118 11.32 5.80 7.35
C ILE A 118 11.56 5.51 5.86
N ALA A 119 11.35 4.26 5.43
CA ALA A 119 11.60 3.86 4.05
C ALA A 119 10.70 4.58 3.04
N LEU A 120 9.47 4.91 3.42
CA LEU A 120 8.43 5.35 2.50
C LEU A 120 8.02 6.82 2.63
N GLU A 121 8.56 7.57 3.60
CA GLU A 121 8.23 8.99 3.82
C GLU A 121 8.28 9.83 2.53
N TYR A 122 9.29 9.60 1.69
CA TYR A 122 9.51 10.35 0.44
C TYR A 122 8.99 9.63 -0.81
N LEU A 123 8.31 8.49 -0.68
CA LEU A 123 7.73 7.74 -1.80
C LEU A 123 6.88 8.61 -2.74
N PRO A 124 6.00 9.52 -2.26
CA PRO A 124 5.13 10.30 -3.15
C PRO A 124 5.88 11.21 -4.11
N LEU A 125 7.08 11.65 -3.74
CA LEU A 125 7.92 12.50 -4.60
C LEU A 125 8.54 11.72 -5.77
N LEU A 126 8.57 10.39 -5.67
CA LEU A 126 9.14 9.50 -6.68
C LEU A 126 8.09 8.88 -7.60
N ILE A 127 6.80 8.93 -7.24
CA ILE A 127 5.69 8.45 -8.06
C ILE A 127 5.60 9.31 -9.32
N LYS A 128 5.77 8.68 -10.48
CA LYS A 128 5.76 9.36 -11.79
C LYS A 128 4.63 8.89 -12.68
N ASP A 129 4.26 7.61 -12.57
CA ASP A 129 3.23 7.04 -13.40
C ASP A 129 2.39 5.98 -12.66
N GLN A 130 1.41 5.46 -13.37
CA GLN A 130 0.43 4.52 -12.85
C GLN A 130 1.06 3.20 -12.38
N ARG A 131 2.19 2.78 -12.96
CA ARG A 131 2.84 1.53 -12.58
C ARG A 131 3.40 1.62 -11.17
N ASP A 132 3.86 2.81 -10.75
CA ASP A 132 4.30 3.06 -9.38
C ASP A 132 3.15 2.82 -8.39
N ILE A 133 1.95 3.31 -8.73
CA ILE A 133 0.73 3.06 -7.96
C ILE A 133 0.37 1.57 -7.95
N TRP A 134 0.54 0.89 -9.08
CA TRP A 134 0.25 -0.53 -9.16
C TRP A 134 1.15 -1.37 -8.27
N GLU A 135 2.41 -1.02 -8.13
CA GLU A 135 3.33 -1.68 -7.20
C GLU A 135 2.86 -1.57 -5.75
N ILE A 136 2.39 -0.37 -5.34
CA ILE A 136 1.83 -0.13 -4.00
C ILE A 136 0.60 -1.01 -3.76
N LEU A 137 -0.38 -0.95 -4.67
CA LEU A 137 -1.62 -1.75 -4.55
C LEU A 137 -1.32 -3.26 -4.59
N THR A 138 -0.30 -3.68 -5.34
CA THR A 138 0.15 -5.08 -5.40
C THR A 138 0.69 -5.58 -4.06
N ILE A 139 1.42 -4.74 -3.33
CA ILE A 139 1.90 -5.07 -1.99
C ILE A 139 0.72 -5.20 -1.03
N ILE A 140 -0.20 -4.24 -1.03
CA ILE A 140 -1.37 -4.24 -0.14
C ILE A 140 -2.18 -5.55 -0.30
N GLN A 141 -2.43 -6.00 -1.54
CA GLN A 141 -3.19 -7.24 -1.78
C GLN A 141 -2.44 -8.55 -1.53
N ASN A 142 -1.11 -8.52 -1.42
CA ASN A 142 -0.30 -9.73 -1.36
C ASN A 142 -0.26 -10.29 0.07
N GLN A 143 -1.01 -11.37 0.31
CA GLN A 143 -1.08 -12.05 1.61
C GLN A 143 0.26 -12.63 2.11
N LYS A 144 1.28 -12.70 1.26
CA LYS A 144 2.64 -13.13 1.65
C LYS A 144 3.52 -11.99 2.17
N GLU A 145 3.13 -10.75 1.96
CA GLU A 145 3.84 -9.60 2.53
C GLU A 145 3.54 -9.47 4.02
N ASP A 146 4.40 -8.75 4.73
CA ASP A 146 4.22 -8.54 6.17
C ASP A 146 2.93 -7.78 6.48
N PRO A 147 2.12 -8.23 7.46
CA PRO A 147 0.83 -7.63 7.77
C PRO A 147 0.92 -6.16 8.18
N VAL A 148 1.94 -5.78 8.93
CA VAL A 148 2.15 -4.39 9.39
C VAL A 148 2.47 -3.51 8.19
N PHE A 149 3.32 -4.01 7.28
CA PHE A 149 3.66 -3.28 6.05
C PHE A 149 2.43 -3.08 5.14
N ARG A 150 1.64 -4.14 4.93
CA ARG A 150 0.39 -4.08 4.14
C ARG A 150 -0.60 -3.08 4.74
N LYS A 151 -0.80 -3.15 6.06
CA LYS A 151 -1.74 -2.28 6.79
C LYS A 151 -1.30 -0.82 6.73
N PHE A 152 0.00 -0.55 6.94
CA PHE A 152 0.56 0.79 6.81
C PHE A 152 0.28 1.40 5.44
N LEU A 153 0.64 0.71 4.35
CA LEU A 153 0.39 1.22 2.99
C LEU A 153 -1.10 1.43 2.71
N MET A 154 -1.95 0.53 3.20
CA MET A 154 -3.40 0.69 3.07
C MET A 154 -3.89 1.96 3.78
N GLU A 155 -3.48 2.20 5.02
CA GLU A 155 -3.88 3.40 5.78
C GLU A 155 -3.34 4.69 5.14
N GLU A 156 -2.11 4.66 4.63
CA GLU A 156 -1.47 5.78 3.93
C GLU A 156 -2.20 6.15 2.62
N VAL A 157 -2.70 5.15 1.89
CA VAL A 157 -3.53 5.37 0.68
C VAL A 157 -4.80 6.19 0.98
N PHE A 158 -5.34 6.09 2.19
CA PHE A 158 -6.49 6.88 2.64
C PHE A 158 -6.11 8.15 3.42
N GLY A 159 -4.83 8.37 3.70
CA GLY A 159 -4.36 9.45 4.57
C GLY A 159 -4.84 9.29 6.02
N SER A 160 -5.13 8.06 6.43
CA SER A 160 -5.60 7.75 7.79
C SER A 160 -4.47 7.31 8.72
N ALA A 161 -3.28 7.07 8.18
CA ALA A 161 -2.10 6.73 8.96
C ALA A 161 -1.74 7.87 9.91
N LYS A 162 -1.28 7.51 11.12
CA LYS A 162 -0.81 8.47 12.14
C LYS A 162 0.61 8.11 12.55
N PRO A 163 1.50 9.10 12.78
CA PRO A 163 1.30 10.56 12.67
C PRO A 163 1.18 11.03 11.20
N GLU A 164 0.69 12.27 10.99
CA GLU A 164 0.62 12.87 9.65
C GLU A 164 2.03 12.98 9.05
N SER A 165 2.27 12.24 7.98
CA SER A 165 3.49 12.17 7.17
C SER A 165 3.29 12.84 5.81
N LEU A 166 4.39 13.14 5.09
CA LEU A 166 4.29 13.57 3.69
C LEU A 166 3.54 12.52 2.87
N LEU A 167 3.80 11.24 3.13
CA LEU A 167 3.12 10.10 2.52
C LEU A 167 1.60 10.19 2.71
N SER A 168 1.14 10.39 3.95
CA SER A 168 -0.28 10.37 4.30
C SER A 168 -1.07 11.53 3.71
N LEU A 169 -0.39 12.65 3.47
CA LEU A 169 -1.00 13.85 2.90
C LEU A 169 -1.07 13.78 1.38
N THR A 170 -0.05 13.22 0.72
CA THR A 170 0.13 13.36 -0.73
C THR A 170 -0.27 12.14 -1.53
N LEU A 171 -0.12 10.93 -0.97
CA LEU A 171 -0.51 9.69 -1.66
C LEU A 171 -2.02 9.65 -1.97
N PRO A 172 -2.92 10.04 -1.05
CA PRO A 172 -4.35 10.17 -1.35
C PRO A 172 -4.62 11.16 -2.49
N GLU A 173 -3.94 12.31 -2.51
CA GLU A 173 -4.14 13.30 -3.57
C GLU A 173 -3.70 12.77 -4.94
N LEU A 174 -2.58 12.04 -4.99
CA LEU A 174 -2.11 11.39 -6.21
C LEU A 174 -3.08 10.32 -6.71
N LEU A 175 -3.70 9.57 -5.79
CA LEU A 175 -4.68 8.53 -6.11
C LEU A 175 -6.07 9.07 -6.44
N PHE A 176 -6.50 10.18 -5.85
CA PHE A 176 -7.88 10.70 -5.98
C PHE A 176 -7.98 11.92 -6.90
N SER A 177 -6.87 12.59 -7.23
CA SER A 177 -6.84 13.52 -8.38
C SER A 177 -7.21 12.82 -9.69
N LEU A 178 -7.10 11.49 -9.71
CA LEU A 178 -7.55 10.56 -10.75
C LEU A 178 -9.08 10.46 -10.88
N GLU A 179 -9.83 10.69 -9.80
CA GLU A 179 -11.30 10.59 -9.75
C GLU A 179 -12.01 11.91 -10.09
N ARG A 180 -11.30 13.00 -10.34
CA ARG A 180 -11.94 14.30 -10.59
C ARG A 180 -12.82 14.23 -11.84
N PRO A 181 -14.13 14.56 -11.73
CA PRO A 181 -14.98 14.63 -12.90
C PRO A 181 -14.42 15.68 -13.87
N LYS A 182 -14.36 15.33 -15.16
CA LYS A 182 -14.21 16.31 -16.25
C LYS A 182 -15.46 17.18 -16.27
N THR A 183 -15.58 18.13 -15.35
CA THR A 183 -16.63 19.14 -15.41
C THR A 183 -16.30 20.05 -16.58
N LYS A 184 -17.15 20.05 -17.61
CA LYS A 184 -17.12 21.08 -18.65
C LYS A 184 -17.43 22.42 -17.97
N GLY A 185 -16.40 23.16 -17.58
CA GLY A 185 -16.57 24.45 -16.92
C GLY A 185 -15.36 24.94 -16.13
N VAL A 186 -14.45 24.06 -15.72
CA VAL A 186 -13.18 24.48 -15.12
C VAL A 186 -12.08 24.26 -16.15
N THR A 187 -11.71 25.32 -16.87
CA THR A 187 -10.51 25.37 -17.71
C THR A 187 -9.28 25.34 -16.80
N GLY A 188 -8.96 24.16 -16.28
CA GLY A 188 -7.62 23.82 -15.82
C GLY A 188 -7.09 22.77 -16.78
N GLU A 189 -6.02 23.08 -17.50
CA GLU A 189 -5.34 22.16 -18.41
C GLU A 189 -4.89 20.90 -17.65
N VAL A 190 -5.70 19.85 -17.68
CA VAL A 190 -5.22 18.49 -17.45
C VAL A 190 -5.06 17.85 -18.82
N SER A 191 -3.81 17.75 -19.25
CA SER A 191 -3.38 17.15 -20.52
C SER A 191 -4.11 15.84 -20.79
N ALA A 192 -4.64 15.69 -22.01
CA ALA A 192 -5.39 14.52 -22.46
C ALA A 192 -4.62 13.18 -22.33
N VAL A 193 -3.30 13.22 -22.11
CA VAL A 193 -2.44 12.07 -21.80
C VAL A 193 -2.83 11.37 -20.49
N ALA A 194 -3.44 12.09 -19.55
CA ALA A 194 -3.93 11.55 -18.29
C ALA A 194 -5.20 10.69 -18.46
N ALA A 195 -6.03 10.85 -19.49
CA ALA A 195 -7.38 10.27 -19.49
C ALA A 195 -7.47 8.74 -19.73
N GLY A 196 -6.43 8.11 -20.31
CA GLY A 196 -6.38 6.66 -20.54
C GLY A 196 -5.63 5.89 -19.45
N VAL A 197 -4.55 6.48 -18.94
CA VAL A 197 -3.68 5.95 -17.87
C VAL A 197 -4.36 6.00 -16.49
N ILE A 198 -5.41 6.80 -16.34
CA ILE A 198 -6.01 7.08 -15.03
C ILE A 198 -7.14 6.11 -14.65
N LYS A 199 -7.90 5.61 -15.63
CA LYS A 199 -9.04 4.71 -15.37
C LYS A 199 -8.62 3.36 -14.80
N ASP A 200 -7.47 2.87 -15.24
CA ASP A 200 -7.02 1.53 -14.87
C ASP A 200 -6.49 1.50 -13.42
N ALA A 201 -6.01 2.62 -12.86
CA ALA A 201 -5.55 2.70 -11.47
C ALA A 201 -6.73 2.86 -10.50
N ASP A 202 -7.69 3.70 -10.86
CA ASP A 202 -8.96 3.87 -10.16
C ASP A 202 -9.71 2.54 -10.03
N LYS A 203 -9.90 1.84 -11.16
CA LYS A 203 -10.48 0.51 -11.19
C LYS A 203 -9.72 -0.46 -10.28
N MET A 204 -8.39 -0.51 -10.40
CA MET A 204 -7.57 -1.45 -9.63
C MET A 204 -7.59 -1.15 -8.14
N PHE A 205 -7.64 0.13 -7.75
CA PHE A 205 -7.81 0.55 -6.36
C PHE A 205 -9.12 0.01 -5.80
N HIS A 206 -10.25 0.26 -6.46
CA HIS A 206 -11.55 -0.26 -6.03
C HIS A 206 -11.60 -1.79 -5.98
N GLU A 207 -11.03 -2.49 -6.98
CA GLU A 207 -10.93 -3.95 -6.98
C GLU A 207 -10.07 -4.47 -5.83
N THR A 208 -8.95 -3.80 -5.54
CA THR A 208 -8.05 -4.15 -4.43
C THR A 208 -8.77 -3.99 -3.10
N MET A 209 -9.40 -2.84 -2.85
CA MET A 209 -10.11 -2.59 -1.59
C MET A 209 -11.30 -3.51 -1.40
N LEU A 210 -12.08 -3.76 -2.46
CA LEU A 210 -13.19 -4.70 -2.41
C LEU A 210 -12.69 -6.13 -2.12
N ARG A 211 -11.58 -6.55 -2.72
CA ARG A 211 -10.97 -7.85 -2.45
C ARG A 211 -10.57 -7.96 -0.98
N LEU A 212 -9.85 -6.99 -0.42
CA LEU A 212 -9.43 -7.02 0.99
C LEU A 212 -10.64 -7.09 1.93
N ALA A 213 -11.68 -6.30 1.64
CA ALA A 213 -12.90 -6.27 2.44
C ALA A 213 -13.71 -7.58 2.40
N SER A 214 -13.69 -8.30 1.27
CA SER A 214 -14.54 -9.49 1.04
C SER A 214 -13.82 -10.83 1.17
N HIS A 215 -12.50 -10.87 1.03
CA HIS A 215 -11.76 -12.12 0.86
C HIS A 215 -11.81 -13.03 2.11
N PRO A 216 -12.12 -14.33 1.94
CA PRO A 216 -12.39 -15.20 3.08
C PRO A 216 -11.18 -15.57 3.93
N ASN A 217 -9.98 -15.47 3.37
CA ASN A 217 -8.74 -15.82 4.07
C ASN A 217 -7.88 -14.58 4.32
N GLU A 218 -8.46 -13.38 4.33
CA GLU A 218 -7.72 -12.19 4.72
C GLU A 218 -7.57 -12.14 6.25
N MET A 219 -6.49 -11.50 6.70
CA MET A 219 -6.28 -11.29 8.14
C MET A 219 -7.38 -10.39 8.70
N PRO A 220 -7.99 -10.75 9.85
CA PRO A 220 -9.10 -9.99 10.44
C PRO A 220 -8.83 -8.49 10.55
N ASP A 221 -7.67 -8.10 11.09
CA ASP A 221 -7.29 -6.69 11.23
C ASP A 221 -7.21 -5.94 9.90
N ILE A 222 -6.65 -6.56 8.86
CA ILE A 222 -6.54 -5.95 7.53
C ILE A 222 -7.94 -5.85 6.90
N GLN A 223 -8.74 -6.89 7.00
CA GLN A 223 -10.09 -6.94 6.45
C GLN A 223 -11.01 -5.91 7.12
N ALA A 224 -11.01 -5.85 8.46
CA ALA A 224 -11.78 -4.90 9.24
C ALA A 224 -11.39 -3.45 8.91
N SER A 225 -10.09 -3.16 8.82
CA SER A 225 -9.60 -1.84 8.39
C SER A 225 -10.00 -1.52 6.95
N ALA A 226 -9.90 -2.46 6.01
CA ALA A 226 -10.30 -2.27 4.62
C ALA A 226 -11.79 -1.93 4.48
N ILE A 227 -12.66 -2.63 5.22
CA ILE A 227 -14.11 -2.37 5.26
C ILE A 227 -14.38 -0.92 5.69
N LYS A 228 -13.78 -0.50 6.81
CA LYS A 228 -13.98 0.84 7.39
C LYS A 228 -13.43 1.94 6.48
N LEU A 229 -12.16 1.86 6.12
CA LEU A 229 -11.48 2.88 5.33
C LEU A 229 -12.11 3.05 3.94
N TYR A 230 -12.42 1.94 3.27
CA TYR A 230 -13.01 2.01 1.95
C TYR A 230 -14.42 2.60 1.98
N TYR A 231 -15.25 2.23 2.97
CA TYR A 231 -16.55 2.85 3.13
C TYR A 231 -16.45 4.35 3.42
N THR A 232 -15.61 4.75 4.39
CA THR A 232 -15.41 6.17 4.71
C THR A 232 -14.95 6.98 3.50
N PHE A 233 -14.07 6.40 2.68
CA PHE A 233 -13.63 7.00 1.44
C PHE A 233 -14.79 7.20 0.46
N LEU A 234 -15.57 6.14 0.18
CA LEU A 234 -16.71 6.19 -0.75
C LEU A 234 -17.75 7.23 -0.29
N ASP A 235 -18.06 7.25 1.01
CA ASP A 235 -19.00 8.22 1.60
C ASP A 235 -18.50 9.65 1.44
N THR A 236 -17.22 9.88 1.73
CA THR A 236 -16.58 11.20 1.60
C THR A 236 -16.57 11.69 0.15
N GLN A 237 -16.21 10.84 -0.81
CA GLN A 237 -16.23 11.22 -2.23
C GLN A 237 -17.66 11.46 -2.72
N TYR A 238 -18.62 10.67 -2.26
CA TYR A 238 -20.02 10.84 -2.62
C TYR A 238 -20.54 12.21 -2.17
N LEU A 239 -20.28 12.58 -0.91
CA LEU A 239 -20.66 13.89 -0.37
C LEU A 239 -19.97 15.03 -1.11
N LYS A 240 -18.68 14.91 -1.45
CA LYS A 240 -17.96 15.92 -2.26
C LYS A 240 -18.61 16.12 -3.62
N ILE A 241 -18.99 15.04 -4.32
CA ILE A 241 -19.68 15.13 -5.61
C ILE A 241 -21.05 15.77 -5.43
N PHE A 242 -21.82 15.31 -4.44
CA PHE A 242 -23.16 15.82 -4.12
C PHE A 242 -23.14 17.33 -3.85
N ASP A 243 -22.23 17.78 -3.00
CA ASP A 243 -22.09 19.20 -2.63
C ASP A 243 -21.61 20.08 -3.79
N ALA A 244 -20.94 19.48 -4.80
CA ALA A 244 -20.47 20.17 -5.99
C ALA A 244 -21.49 20.21 -7.14
N LEU A 245 -22.65 19.53 -7.02
CA LEU A 245 -23.68 19.54 -8.07
C LEU A 245 -24.26 20.94 -8.26
N THR A 246 -24.46 21.35 -9.52
CA THR A 246 -25.01 22.68 -9.84
C THR A 246 -26.39 22.86 -9.22
N GLU A 247 -27.25 21.85 -9.30
CA GLU A 247 -28.61 21.89 -8.76
C GLU A 247 -28.63 22.05 -7.23
N VAL A 248 -27.73 21.35 -6.53
CA VAL A 248 -27.57 21.44 -5.07
C VAL A 248 -27.01 22.80 -4.66
N THR A 249 -25.97 23.27 -5.35
CA THR A 249 -25.34 24.57 -5.04
C THR A 249 -26.28 25.75 -5.32
N GLU A 250 -27.06 25.72 -6.39
CA GLU A 250 -28.07 26.74 -6.71
C GLU A 250 -29.22 26.74 -5.73
N ALA A 251 -29.76 25.57 -5.39
CA ALA A 251 -30.83 25.46 -4.39
C ALA A 251 -30.39 25.99 -3.02
N ARG A 252 -29.16 25.68 -2.59
CA ARG A 252 -28.57 26.24 -1.36
C ARG A 252 -28.38 27.75 -1.43
N LYS A 253 -27.92 28.29 -2.57
CA LYS A 253 -27.82 29.75 -2.79
C LYS A 253 -29.17 30.46 -2.71
N ASN A 254 -30.24 29.78 -3.11
CA ASN A 254 -31.62 30.27 -3.01
C ASN A 254 -32.22 30.09 -1.61
N GLY A 255 -31.44 29.66 -0.61
CA GLY A 255 -31.85 29.54 0.78
C GLY A 255 -32.53 28.22 1.16
N ALA A 256 -32.54 27.23 0.26
CA ALA A 256 -33.07 25.91 0.59
C ALA A 256 -32.06 25.12 1.44
N SER A 257 -32.57 24.41 2.45
CA SER A 257 -31.81 23.36 3.12
C SER A 257 -31.82 22.13 2.22
N VAL A 258 -30.66 21.79 1.63
CA VAL A 258 -30.55 20.66 0.69
C VAL A 258 -29.68 19.57 1.30
N ASP A 259 -30.32 18.43 1.56
CA ASP A 259 -29.69 17.17 1.94
C ASP A 259 -30.00 16.08 0.91
N ILE A 260 -29.46 14.88 1.14
CA ILE A 260 -29.64 13.75 0.22
C ILE A 260 -31.10 13.26 0.19
N LEU A 261 -31.82 13.37 1.31
CA LEU A 261 -33.22 12.94 1.41
C LEU A 261 -34.13 13.82 0.56
N SER A 262 -33.93 15.13 0.55
CA SER A 262 -34.72 16.04 -0.29
C SER A 262 -34.54 15.75 -1.78
N VAL A 263 -33.33 15.34 -2.19
CA VAL A 263 -33.06 14.86 -3.56
C VAL A 263 -33.77 13.53 -3.84
N LYS A 264 -33.72 12.57 -2.91
CA LYS A 264 -34.40 11.27 -3.05
C LYS A 264 -35.93 11.42 -3.15
N ASN A 265 -36.50 12.36 -2.41
CA ASN A 265 -37.92 12.69 -2.42
C ASN A 265 -38.34 13.49 -3.68
N GLY A 266 -37.38 13.87 -4.53
CA GLY A 266 -37.64 14.61 -5.77
C GLY A 266 -37.89 16.10 -5.58
N GLU A 267 -37.61 16.65 -4.39
CA GLU A 267 -37.75 18.08 -4.10
C GLU A 267 -36.71 18.91 -4.86
N ILE A 268 -35.51 18.35 -5.01
CA ILE A 268 -34.43 18.91 -5.83
C ILE A 268 -34.21 18.00 -7.05
N PRO A 269 -34.75 18.37 -8.23
CA PRO A 269 -34.62 17.54 -9.43
C PRO A 269 -33.18 17.58 -9.95
N LEU A 270 -32.57 16.41 -10.08
CA LEU A 270 -31.24 16.27 -10.66
C LEU A 270 -31.29 16.01 -12.18
N SER A 271 -30.38 16.67 -12.90
CA SER A 271 -30.07 16.33 -14.29
C SER A 271 -29.63 14.87 -14.44
N ARG A 272 -29.63 14.38 -15.68
CA ARG A 272 -29.15 13.03 -15.97
C ARG A 272 -27.67 12.90 -15.63
N GLU A 273 -26.89 13.92 -15.96
CA GLU A 273 -25.45 13.99 -15.74
C GLU A 273 -25.10 13.93 -14.24
N SER A 274 -25.81 14.71 -13.41
CA SER A 274 -25.66 14.70 -11.95
C SER A 274 -26.04 13.34 -11.35
N ARG A 275 -27.12 12.71 -11.83
CA ARG A 275 -27.49 11.35 -11.41
C ARG A 275 -26.46 10.30 -11.81
N ASP A 276 -25.94 10.38 -13.04
CA ASP A 276 -24.91 9.48 -13.54
C ASP A 276 -23.58 9.65 -12.78
N ALA A 277 -23.27 10.86 -12.30
CA ALA A 277 -22.11 11.12 -11.45
C ALA A 277 -22.24 10.45 -10.08
N LEU A 278 -23.37 10.63 -9.39
CA LEU A 278 -23.62 9.99 -8.09
C LEU A 278 -23.67 8.46 -8.22
N ARG A 279 -24.36 7.95 -9.26
CA ARG A 279 -24.53 6.52 -9.50
C ARG A 279 -23.22 5.75 -9.64
N ARG A 280 -22.14 6.39 -10.12
CA ARG A 280 -20.82 5.74 -10.20
C ARG A 280 -20.32 5.32 -8.82
N LEU A 281 -20.35 6.22 -7.84
CA LEU A 281 -19.96 5.90 -6.47
C LEU A 281 -20.97 5.00 -5.76
N THR A 282 -22.27 5.18 -6.00
CA THR A 282 -23.31 4.28 -5.47
C THR A 282 -23.05 2.83 -5.86
N LYS A 283 -22.60 2.57 -7.09
CA LYS A 283 -22.23 1.20 -7.52
C LYS A 283 -21.07 0.60 -6.70
N HIS A 284 -20.08 1.41 -6.32
CA HIS A 284 -18.99 0.94 -5.47
C HIS A 284 -19.46 0.67 -4.03
N VAL A 285 -20.36 1.49 -3.50
CA VAL A 285 -21.03 1.24 -2.21
C VAL A 285 -21.85 -0.05 -2.26
N GLU A 286 -22.63 -0.27 -3.31
CA GLU A 286 -23.40 -1.50 -3.52
C GLU A 286 -22.50 -2.74 -3.66
N ALA A 287 -21.38 -2.60 -4.38
CA ALA A 287 -20.40 -3.68 -4.51
C ALA A 287 -19.75 -4.02 -3.16
N LEU A 288 -19.39 -3.01 -2.37
CA LEU A 288 -18.89 -3.20 -1.01
C LEU A 288 -19.93 -3.90 -0.13
N ALA A 289 -21.17 -3.40 -0.09
CA ALA A 289 -22.28 -3.99 0.65
C ALA A 289 -22.47 -5.46 0.30
N ALA A 290 -22.45 -5.79 -0.99
CA ALA A 290 -22.58 -7.16 -1.45
C ALA A 290 -21.35 -8.02 -1.07
N GLY A 291 -20.14 -7.47 -1.15
CA GLY A 291 -18.90 -8.15 -0.77
C GLY A 291 -18.77 -8.45 0.73
N ILE A 292 -19.39 -7.66 1.60
CA ILE A 292 -19.37 -7.84 3.06
C ILE A 292 -20.62 -8.51 3.62
N SER A 293 -21.64 -8.75 2.79
CA SER A 293 -22.92 -9.34 3.21
C SER A 293 -22.74 -10.70 3.90
N GLY A 294 -21.90 -11.57 3.34
CA GLY A 294 -21.63 -12.87 3.95
C GLY A 294 -21.03 -12.78 5.36
N HIS A 295 -20.37 -11.66 5.71
CA HIS A 295 -19.74 -11.49 7.01
C HIS A 295 -20.76 -11.26 8.13
N VAL A 296 -21.94 -10.71 7.84
CA VAL A 296 -23.00 -10.42 8.83
C VAL A 296 -24.09 -11.48 8.90
N SER A 297 -23.95 -12.57 8.14
CA SER A 297 -24.88 -13.71 8.21
C SER A 297 -24.82 -14.40 9.58
N GLU A 298 -25.95 -14.97 10.04
CA GLU A 298 -26.00 -15.72 11.30
C GLU A 298 -25.01 -16.91 11.33
N GLU A 299 -24.74 -17.52 10.17
CA GLU A 299 -23.81 -18.63 10.00
C GLU A 299 -22.35 -18.18 9.79
N SER A 300 -22.08 -16.87 9.83
CA SER A 300 -20.76 -16.32 9.58
C SER A 300 -19.75 -16.80 10.63
N VAL A 301 -18.72 -17.50 10.15
CA VAL A 301 -17.55 -17.93 10.96
C VAL A 301 -16.44 -16.89 10.99
N ARG A 302 -16.72 -15.66 10.55
CA ARG A 302 -15.74 -14.55 10.56
C ARG A 302 -15.36 -14.17 11.99
N ASP A 303 -14.17 -13.57 12.09
CA ASP A 303 -13.72 -12.90 13.30
C ASP A 303 -14.70 -11.78 13.71
N ASP A 304 -14.91 -11.60 15.02
CA ASP A 304 -15.88 -10.65 15.55
C ASP A 304 -15.56 -9.22 15.14
N THR A 305 -14.29 -8.84 15.03
CA THR A 305 -13.88 -7.49 14.59
C THR A 305 -14.30 -7.19 13.14
N VAL A 306 -14.32 -8.21 12.29
CA VAL A 306 -14.78 -8.11 10.89
C VAL A 306 -16.30 -7.97 10.85
N LYS A 307 -17.01 -8.78 11.65
CA LYS A 307 -18.48 -8.72 11.76
C LYS A 307 -18.94 -7.34 12.24
N GLU A 308 -18.37 -6.86 13.34
CA GLU A 308 -18.66 -5.53 13.90
C GLU A 308 -18.39 -4.42 12.88
N SER A 309 -17.30 -4.52 12.13
CA SER A 309 -16.95 -3.55 11.09
C SER A 309 -17.96 -3.54 9.95
N ALA A 310 -18.41 -4.72 9.51
CA ALA A 310 -19.41 -4.86 8.45
C ALA A 310 -20.79 -4.34 8.91
N GLU A 311 -21.24 -4.69 10.12
CA GLU A 311 -22.50 -4.21 10.70
C GLU A 311 -22.52 -2.68 10.86
N ALA A 312 -21.40 -2.11 11.32
CA ALA A 312 -21.25 -0.66 11.45
C ALA A 312 -21.35 0.05 10.09
N VAL A 313 -20.78 -0.53 9.03
CA VAL A 313 -20.88 0.00 7.66
C VAL A 313 -22.30 -0.12 7.12
N PHE A 314 -22.95 -1.28 7.25
CA PHE A 314 -24.35 -1.45 6.82
C PHE A 314 -25.31 -0.47 7.49
N SER A 315 -25.11 -0.20 8.78
CA SER A 315 -25.93 0.76 9.53
C SER A 315 -25.73 2.20 9.04
N GLN A 316 -24.54 2.54 8.53
CA GLN A 316 -24.26 3.86 7.99
C GLN A 316 -24.78 4.04 6.56
N MET A 317 -24.86 2.98 5.75
CA MET A 317 -25.33 3.06 4.35
C MET A 317 -26.81 3.44 4.24
N GLN A 318 -27.61 3.18 5.27
CA GLN A 318 -29.06 3.41 5.24
C GLN A 318 -29.38 4.86 4.90
N GLU A 319 -30.19 5.03 3.86
CA GLU A 319 -30.74 6.31 3.39
C GLU A 319 -29.73 7.34 2.80
N LYS A 320 -28.42 7.04 2.74
CA LYS A 320 -27.37 8.00 2.35
C LYS A 320 -27.08 8.15 0.85
N TYR A 321 -27.66 7.32 -0.02
CA TYR A 321 -27.28 7.31 -1.43
C TYR A 321 -28.48 7.40 -2.36
N VAL A 322 -28.41 8.32 -3.33
CA VAL A 322 -29.43 8.51 -4.36
C VAL A 322 -29.38 7.34 -5.34
N GLY A 323 -30.54 6.71 -5.56
CA GLY A 323 -30.67 5.60 -6.51
C GLY A 323 -30.15 4.25 -5.99
N MET A 324 -29.80 4.17 -4.71
CA MET A 324 -29.51 2.90 -4.05
C MET A 324 -30.80 2.11 -3.82
N ASP A 325 -30.78 0.82 -4.12
CA ASP A 325 -31.90 -0.08 -3.86
C ASP A 325 -31.94 -0.47 -2.37
N GLU A 326 -32.84 0.16 -1.62
CA GLU A 326 -32.99 -0.05 -0.18
C GLU A 326 -33.49 -1.46 0.16
N ALA A 327 -34.34 -2.04 -0.69
CA ALA A 327 -34.84 -3.40 -0.50
C ALA A 327 -33.69 -4.40 -0.68
N LYS A 328 -32.85 -4.20 -1.69
CA LYS A 328 -31.63 -4.98 -1.89
C LYS A 328 -30.64 -4.81 -0.73
N LEU A 329 -30.43 -3.58 -0.24
CA LEU A 329 -29.55 -3.33 0.90
C LEU A 329 -30.04 -4.02 2.17
N ALA A 330 -31.36 -4.02 2.42
CA ALA A 330 -31.95 -4.71 3.56
C ALA A 330 -31.68 -6.22 3.52
N LEU A 331 -31.85 -6.86 2.36
CA LEU A 331 -31.48 -8.27 2.17
C LEU A 331 -29.99 -8.53 2.43
N LEU A 332 -29.11 -7.69 1.88
CA LEU A 332 -27.67 -7.83 2.06
C LEU A 332 -27.25 -7.67 3.53
N LYS A 333 -27.93 -6.82 4.29
CA LYS A 333 -27.69 -6.64 5.73
C LYS A 333 -28.08 -7.88 6.55
N GLU A 334 -29.04 -8.67 6.07
CA GLU A 334 -29.41 -9.96 6.66
C GLU A 334 -28.47 -11.10 6.22
N GLY A 335 -27.41 -10.78 5.49
CA GLY A 335 -26.49 -11.78 4.92
C GLY A 335 -27.07 -12.52 3.71
N LEU A 336 -28.20 -12.07 3.17
CA LEU A 336 -28.86 -12.67 2.02
C LEU A 336 -28.39 -11.97 0.74
N VAL A 337 -27.64 -12.69 -0.08
CA VAL A 337 -27.28 -12.21 -1.43
C VAL A 337 -28.46 -12.48 -2.36
N PRO A 338 -29.11 -11.45 -2.94
CA PRO A 338 -30.20 -11.66 -3.87
C PRO A 338 -29.71 -12.46 -5.08
N GLU A 339 -30.49 -13.43 -5.54
CA GLU A 339 -30.19 -14.19 -6.76
C GLU A 339 -30.19 -13.26 -7.99
N THR A 340 -29.05 -12.69 -8.39
CA THR A 340 -28.77 -12.25 -9.77
C THR A 340 -27.28 -12.03 -10.07
N ASP A 341 -26.91 -12.55 -11.26
CA ASP A 341 -25.75 -12.37 -12.15
C ASP A 341 -24.35 -12.07 -11.59
N ASN A 342 -23.52 -13.13 -11.62
CA ASN A 342 -22.06 -13.10 -11.68
C ASN A 342 -21.35 -12.37 -10.52
N PHE A 343 -21.48 -12.91 -9.32
CA PHE A 343 -20.36 -12.87 -8.39
C PHE A 343 -19.23 -13.77 -8.92
N PRO A 344 -17.94 -13.39 -8.79
CA PRO A 344 -16.85 -14.34 -8.93
C PRO A 344 -16.90 -15.31 -7.76
N THR A 345 -17.74 -16.34 -7.89
CA THR A 345 -17.55 -17.59 -7.16
C THR A 345 -16.19 -18.12 -7.58
N ALA A 346 -15.40 -18.59 -6.61
CA ALA A 346 -14.21 -19.36 -6.92
C ALA A 346 -14.59 -20.42 -7.96
N PRO A 347 -13.80 -20.61 -9.04
CA PRO A 347 -14.15 -21.60 -10.04
C PRO A 347 -14.40 -22.93 -9.33
N PRO A 348 -15.53 -23.61 -9.59
CA PRO A 348 -15.76 -24.92 -9.02
C PRO A 348 -14.55 -25.79 -9.36
N MET A 349 -14.07 -26.55 -8.37
CA MET A 349 -12.95 -27.50 -8.51
C MET A 349 -13.29 -28.70 -9.43
N GLU A 350 -14.22 -28.52 -10.36
CA GLU A 350 -14.61 -29.48 -11.38
C GLU A 350 -14.18 -28.93 -12.74
N GLY A 351 -13.05 -29.42 -13.24
CA GLY A 351 -12.56 -29.09 -14.57
C GLY A 351 -11.06 -28.87 -14.72
N LEU A 352 -10.26 -29.00 -13.64
CA LEU A 352 -8.81 -29.12 -13.79
C LEU A 352 -8.51 -30.46 -14.49
N PRO A 353 -7.77 -30.48 -15.62
CA PRO A 353 -7.26 -31.71 -16.19
C PRO A 353 -6.49 -32.48 -15.11
N ASP A 354 -6.67 -33.79 -15.03
CA ASP A 354 -6.11 -34.66 -13.97
C ASP A 354 -4.57 -34.68 -13.88
N LEU A 355 -3.86 -33.79 -14.58
CA LEU A 355 -2.41 -33.66 -14.60
C LEU A 355 -1.79 -32.88 -13.42
N ILE A 356 -2.58 -32.42 -12.43
CA ILE A 356 -2.06 -31.72 -11.23
C ILE A 356 -2.43 -32.43 -9.91
N LYS A 357 -3.07 -33.60 -9.95
CA LYS A 357 -3.43 -34.33 -8.73
C LYS A 357 -2.29 -35.18 -8.15
N ASP A 358 -1.23 -35.46 -8.91
CA ASP A 358 -0.12 -36.31 -8.48
C ASP A 358 1.07 -35.57 -7.85
N SER A 359 1.04 -34.23 -7.75
CA SER A 359 2.15 -33.44 -7.18
C SER A 359 1.85 -32.78 -5.83
N LEU A 360 0.71 -33.07 -5.20
CA LEU A 360 0.30 -32.45 -3.93
C LEU A 360 0.01 -33.44 -2.79
N ILE A 361 0.44 -34.70 -2.91
CA ILE A 361 0.48 -35.62 -1.77
C ILE A 361 1.92 -35.62 -1.24
N PRO A 362 2.19 -35.13 -0.01
CA PRO A 362 3.50 -35.32 0.61
C PRO A 362 3.73 -36.83 0.81
N PRO A 363 4.94 -37.37 0.53
CA PRO A 363 5.20 -38.77 0.79
C PRO A 363 5.01 -39.00 2.30
N GLU A 364 4.08 -39.90 2.63
CA GLU A 364 3.81 -40.34 4.00
C GLU A 364 5.13 -40.66 4.71
N GLY A 365 5.38 -39.97 5.82
CA GLY A 365 6.52 -40.20 6.67
C GLY A 365 6.51 -41.63 7.18
N LYS A 366 7.35 -42.48 6.58
CA LYS A 366 7.79 -43.71 7.24
C LYS A 366 8.55 -43.31 8.52
N PRO A 367 8.27 -43.93 9.67
CA PRO A 367 9.03 -43.67 10.88
C PRO A 367 10.50 -44.01 10.64
N LEU A 368 11.39 -43.09 11.00
CA LEU A 368 12.84 -43.28 10.97
C LEU A 368 13.22 -44.48 11.85
N SER A 369 13.65 -45.57 11.22
CA SER A 369 14.31 -46.69 11.90
C SER A 369 15.75 -46.27 12.28
N PRO A 370 16.18 -46.45 13.54
CA PRO A 370 17.47 -45.98 14.03
C PRO A 370 18.58 -47.02 13.76
N GLU A 371 19.01 -47.18 12.50
CA GLU A 371 20.18 -48.00 12.17
C GLU A 371 20.95 -47.37 11.01
N LEU A 372 21.57 -46.21 11.25
CA LEU A 372 22.65 -45.68 10.40
C LEU A 372 23.58 -44.76 11.22
N PHE A 373 23.86 -45.17 12.44
CA PHE A 373 25.13 -44.88 13.09
C PHE A 373 25.71 -46.24 13.42
N MET A 374 26.66 -46.70 12.60
CA MET A 374 27.75 -47.64 12.92
C MET A 374 28.32 -48.18 11.60
N THR A 375 29.65 -48.14 11.52
CA THR A 375 30.56 -48.84 10.60
C THR A 375 31.05 -48.14 9.33
N ASN A 376 32.32 -47.74 9.47
CA ASN A 376 33.45 -47.67 8.53
C ASN A 376 33.60 -46.45 7.63
#